data_AF-A0A952GCL0-F1
#
_entry.id   AF-A0A952GCL0-F1
#
_cell.length_a   1.000
_cell.length_b   1.000
_cell.length_c   1.000
_cell.angle_alpha   90.00
_cell.angle_beta   90.00
_cell.angle_gamma   90.00
#
_symmetry.space_group_name_H-M   'P 1'
#
loop_
_entity.id
_entity.type
_entity.pdbx_description
1 polymer ?
#
loop_
_entity_poly.entity_id
_entity_poly.type
_entity_poly.pdbx_seq_one_letter_code
_entity_poly.pdbx_strand_id
1 'polypeptide(L)'
;MGAVTMLTAGEMLSPDELRARLQAVGEAKYHHRHPFHERMHRGELTRGQLQAWALNRYYYQSRIPIKDALVLAKSDDPAFRRAWRKRIV
;
A
#
# COMPACT_ATOMS: atom_id res chain seq x y z
N MET A 1 -14.27 35.59 4.72
CA MET A 1 -15.20 34.49 4.42
C MET A 1 -14.89 33.98 3.02
N GLY A 2 -13.91 33.07 2.90
CA GLY A 2 -13.52 32.49 1.62
C GLY A 2 -14.39 31.28 1.33
N ALA A 3 -15.08 31.29 0.19
CA ALA A 3 -15.92 30.19 -0.25
C ALA A 3 -15.08 28.91 -0.35
N VAL A 4 -15.40 27.91 0.47
CA VAL A 4 -14.97 26.53 0.23
C VAL A 4 -15.70 26.10 -1.04
N THR A 5 -14.97 26.07 -2.16
CA THR A 5 -15.45 25.49 -3.41
C THR A 5 -15.97 24.10 -3.11
N MET A 6 -17.29 23.92 -3.17
CA MET A 6 -17.93 22.62 -3.14
C MET A 6 -17.30 21.80 -4.28
N LEU A 7 -16.51 20.80 -3.92
CA LEU A 7 -16.11 19.77 -4.88
C LEU A 7 -17.41 19.22 -5.46
N THR A 8 -17.64 19.46 -6.75
CA THR A 8 -18.74 18.84 -7.47
C THR A 8 -18.57 17.33 -7.26
N ALA A 9 -19.56 16.70 -6.66
CA ALA A 9 -19.57 15.26 -6.49
C ALA A 9 -19.48 14.64 -7.88
N GLY A 10 -18.29 14.18 -8.27
CA GLY A 10 -18.18 13.24 -9.36
C GLY A 10 -19.12 12.07 -9.07
N GLU A 11 -19.81 11.56 -10.09
CA GLU A 11 -20.76 10.45 -9.94
C GLU A 11 -20.18 9.37 -9.02
N MET A 12 -20.98 8.98 -8.03
CA MET A 12 -20.64 7.91 -7.11
C MET A 12 -20.48 6.63 -7.93
N LEU A 13 -19.28 6.07 -7.89
CA LEU A 13 -18.99 4.82 -8.59
C LEU A 13 -19.80 3.68 -8.00
N SER A 14 -20.31 2.82 -8.87
CA SER A 14 -20.75 1.49 -8.43
C SER A 14 -19.56 0.74 -7.79
N PRO A 15 -19.82 -0.25 -6.92
CA PRO A 15 -18.75 -1.06 -6.32
C PRO A 15 -17.80 -1.69 -7.34
N ASP A 16 -18.32 -2.11 -8.50
CA ASP A 16 -17.53 -2.73 -9.56
C ASP A 16 -16.65 -1.72 -10.30
N GLU A 17 -17.18 -0.53 -10.59
CA GLU A 17 -16.39 0.56 -11.18
C GLU A 17 -15.29 1.03 -10.22
N LEU A 18 -15.58 1.13 -8.92
CA LEU A 18 -14.58 1.48 -7.92
C LEU A 18 -13.47 0.41 -7.87
N ARG A 19 -13.84 -0.87 -7.84
CA ARG A 19 -12.89 -1.99 -7.86
C ARG A 19 -12.01 -1.95 -9.11
N ALA A 20 -12.61 -1.76 -10.28
CA ALA A 20 -11.88 -1.67 -11.55
C ALA A 20 -10.88 -0.51 -11.54
N ARG A 21 -11.26 0.66 -11.01
CA ARG A 21 -10.35 1.81 -10.89
C ARG A 21 -9.20 1.54 -9.92
N LEU A 22 -9.45 0.92 -8.76
CA LEU A 22 -8.40 0.55 -7.81
C LEU A 22 -7.41 -0.47 -8.42
N GLN A 23 -7.91 -1.45 -9.17
CA GLN A 23 -7.08 -2.43 -9.88
C GLN A 23 -6.25 -1.77 -10.98
N ALA A 24 -6.82 -0.85 -11.75
CA ALA A 24 -6.09 -0.12 -12.79
C ALA A 24 -4.91 0.69 -12.22
N VAL A 25 -5.03 1.25 -11.02
CA VAL A 25 -3.90 1.89 -10.32
C VAL A 25 -2.80 0.86 -10.00
N GLY A 26 -3.18 -0.33 -9.53
CA GLY A 26 -2.24 -1.41 -9.30
C GLY A 26 -1.51 -1.81 -10.57
N GLU A 27 -2.23 -2.04 -11.66
CA GLU A 27 -1.67 -2.40 -12.96
C GLU A 27 -0.67 -1.36 -13.48
N ALA A 28 -1.01 -0.07 -13.35
CA ALA A 28 -0.18 1.01 -13.85
C ALA A 28 1.00 1.39 -12.94
N LYS A 29 0.85 1.27 -11.61
CA LYS A 29 1.77 1.89 -10.63
C LYS A 29 2.37 0.91 -9.61
N TYR A 30 1.98 -0.36 -9.62
CA TYR A 30 2.58 -1.32 -8.70
C TYR A 30 4.05 -1.58 -9.06
N HIS A 31 4.90 -1.63 -8.05
CA HIS A 31 6.36 -1.64 -8.18
C HIS A 31 6.99 -2.85 -8.90
N HIS A 32 6.20 -3.86 -9.28
CA HIS A 32 6.68 -5.06 -9.98
C HIS A 32 7.40 -4.76 -11.30
N ARG A 33 6.95 -3.72 -12.04
CA ARG A 33 7.57 -3.23 -13.29
C ARG A 33 8.68 -2.21 -13.08
N HIS A 34 9.03 -1.90 -11.83
CA HIS A 34 10.13 -0.98 -11.58
C HIS A 34 11.44 -1.61 -12.10
N PRO A 35 12.31 -0.88 -12.83
CA PRO A 35 13.51 -1.47 -13.44
C PRO A 35 14.41 -2.23 -12.45
N PHE A 36 14.48 -1.76 -11.19
CA PHE A 36 15.19 -2.48 -10.13
C PHE A 36 14.58 -3.87 -9.83
N HIS A 37 13.25 -3.96 -9.75
CA HIS A 37 12.55 -5.22 -9.49
C HIS A 37 12.67 -6.18 -10.66
N GLU A 38 12.58 -5.69 -11.90
CA GLU A 38 12.79 -6.53 -13.10
C GLU A 38 14.21 -7.12 -13.12
N ARG A 39 15.24 -6.31 -12.90
CA ARG A 39 16.63 -6.76 -12.78
C ARG A 39 16.83 -7.76 -11.64
N MET A 40 16.17 -7.53 -10.50
CA MET A 40 16.19 -8.45 -9.36
C MET A 40 15.59 -9.81 -9.74
N HIS A 41 14.45 -9.84 -10.42
CA HIS A 41 13.80 -11.08 -10.85
C HIS A 41 14.60 -11.83 -11.92
N ARG A 42 15.33 -11.10 -12.78
CA ARG A 42 16.25 -11.70 -13.77
C ARG A 42 17.60 -12.14 -13.19
N GLY A 43 17.86 -11.89 -11.90
CA GLY A 43 19.14 -12.25 -11.27
C GLY A 43 20.32 -11.36 -11.66
N GLU A 44 20.04 -10.14 -12.15
CA GLU A 44 21.04 -9.21 -12.71
C GLU A 44 21.56 -8.20 -11.67
N LEU A 45 21.19 -8.37 -10.39
CA LEU A 45 21.72 -7.54 -9.32
C LEU A 45 23.08 -8.05 -8.87
N THR A 46 24.00 -7.12 -8.62
CA THR A 46 25.21 -7.47 -7.89
C THR A 46 24.86 -7.83 -6.44
N ARG A 47 25.77 -8.55 -5.77
CA ARG A 47 25.62 -8.87 -4.34
C ARG A 47 25.35 -7.63 -3.49
N GLY A 48 26.08 -6.54 -3.73
CA GLY A 48 25.89 -5.27 -3.00
C GLY A 48 24.52 -4.63 -3.24
N GLN A 49 23.99 -4.69 -4.47
CA GLN A 49 22.64 -4.20 -4.79
C GLN A 49 21.56 -5.02 -4.08
N LEU A 50 21.71 -6.34 -4.04
CA LEU A 50 20.77 -7.21 -3.33
C LEU A 50 20.82 -7.00 -1.80
N GLN A 51 22.01 -6.83 -1.24
CA GLN A 51 22.20 -6.49 0.19
C GLN A 51 21.56 -5.14 0.54
N ALA A 52 21.74 -4.13 -0.31
CA ALA A 52 21.11 -2.83 -0.11
C ALA A 52 19.57 -2.94 -0.15
N TRP A 53 19.02 -3.70 -1.11
CA TRP A 53 17.59 -3.99 -1.14
C TRP A 53 17.12 -4.70 0.13
N ALA A 54 17.83 -5.74 0.59
CA ALA A 54 17.47 -6.51 1.77
C ALA A 54 17.46 -5.64 3.04
N LEU A 55 18.48 -4.79 3.22
CA LEU A 55 18.57 -3.85 4.35
C LEU A 55 17.39 -2.87 4.37
N ASN A 56 17.08 -2.27 3.22
CA ASN A 56 15.98 -1.31 3.11
C ASN A 56 14.61 -2.00 3.24
N ARG A 57 14.47 -3.22 2.68
CA ARG A 57 13.22 -3.98 2.75
C ARG A 57 12.97 -4.47 4.17
N TYR A 58 14.01 -4.86 4.93
CA TYR A 58 13.88 -5.15 6.35
C TYR A 58 13.28 -3.97 7.12
N TYR A 59 13.78 -2.75 6.87
CA TYR A 59 13.22 -1.56 7.50
C TYR A 59 11.75 -1.35 7.13
N TYR A 60 11.40 -1.44 5.85
CA TYR A 60 10.00 -1.35 5.42
C TYR A 60 9.11 -2.38 6.14
N GLN A 61 9.54 -3.65 6.18
CA GLN A 61 8.77 -4.73 6.80
C GLN A 61 8.63 -4.53 8.32
N SER A 62 9.69 -4.09 9.02
CA SER A 62 9.64 -3.85 10.48
C SER A 62 8.70 -2.71 10.87
N ARG A 63 8.36 -1.81 9.92
CA ARG A 63 7.38 -0.75 10.14
C ARG A 63 5.93 -1.16 9.84
N ILE A 64 5.69 -2.27 9.14
CA ILE A 64 4.32 -2.72 8.82
C ILE A 64 3.48 -2.94 10.08
N PRO A 65 3.94 -3.67 11.12
CA PRO A 65 3.16 -3.88 12.34
C PRO A 65 2.81 -2.56 13.06
N ILE A 66 3.73 -1.59 13.06
CA ILE A 66 3.50 -0.25 13.63
C ILE A 66 2.41 0.48 12.84
N LYS A 67 2.51 0.49 11.51
CA LYS A 67 1.48 1.07 10.63
C LYS A 67 0.12 0.37 10.82
N ASP A 68 0.09 -0.94 10.97
CA ASP A 68 -1.15 -1.69 11.21
C ASP A 68 -1.74 -1.45 12.61
N ALA A 69 -0.90 -1.25 13.64
CA ALA A 69 -1.35 -0.82 14.96
C ALA A 69 -2.00 0.57 14.93
N LEU A 70 -1.49 1.50 14.11
CA LEU A 70 -2.11 2.82 13.94
C LEU A 70 -3.47 2.75 13.25
N VAL A 71 -3.67 1.82 12.30
CA VAL A 71 -4.99 1.57 11.70
C VAL A 71 -5.95 1.02 12.77
N LEU A 72 -5.49 0.09 13.59
CA LEU A 72 -6.26 -0.51 14.67
C LEU A 72 -6.72 0.54 15.70
N ALA A 73 -5.82 1.44 16.09
CA ALA A 73 -6.07 2.49 17.08
C ALA A 73 -7.12 3.52 16.63
N LYS A 74 -7.37 3.65 15.32
CA LYS A 74 -8.35 4.57 14.75
C LYS A 74 -9.75 3.98 14.62
N SER A 75 -9.95 2.70 14.91
CA SER A 75 -11.23 2.04 14.75
C SER A 75 -11.88 1.75 16.10
N ASP A 76 -13.13 2.19 16.26
CA ASP A 76 -13.95 1.89 17.44
C ASP A 76 -14.68 0.54 17.35
N ASP A 77 -14.74 -0.10 16.17
CA ASP A 77 -15.40 -1.39 15.95
C ASP A 77 -14.57 -2.58 16.51
N PRO A 78 -15.06 -3.28 17.55
CA PRO A 78 -14.37 -4.46 18.10
C PRO A 78 -14.22 -5.61 17.10
N ALA A 79 -15.16 -5.80 16.17
CA ALA A 79 -15.10 -6.86 15.17
C ALA A 79 -13.98 -6.59 14.15
N PHE A 80 -13.91 -5.38 13.59
CA PHE A 80 -12.79 -4.92 12.78
C PHE A 80 -11.46 -5.08 13.51
N ARG A 81 -11.38 -4.63 14.78
CA ARG A 81 -10.12 -4.74 15.54
C ARG A 81 -9.66 -6.19 15.69
N ARG A 82 -10.57 -7.13 16.00
CA ARG A 82 -10.24 -8.56 16.08
C ARG A 82 -9.77 -9.14 14.76
N ALA A 83 -10.39 -8.75 13.65
CA ALA A 83 -10.00 -9.20 12.32
C ALA A 83 -8.63 -8.64 11.90
N TRP A 84 -8.37 -7.35 12.15
CA TRP A 84 -7.16 -6.65 11.70
C TRP A 84 -5.92 -7.01 12.52
N ARG A 85 -6.06 -7.26 13.83
CA ARG A 85 -4.95 -7.62 14.73
C ARG A 85 -4.06 -8.75 14.20
N LYS A 86 -4.62 -9.69 13.42
CA LYS A 86 -3.89 -10.82 12.81
C LYS A 86 -2.71 -10.40 11.92
N ARG A 87 -2.64 -9.13 11.49
CA ARG A 87 -1.57 -8.58 10.64
C ARG A 87 -0.35 -8.07 11.41
N ILE A 88 -0.45 -7.95 12.73
CA ILE A 88 0.62 -7.48 13.61
C ILE A 88 1.40 -8.70 14.09
N VAL A 89 2.63 -8.85 13.60
CA VAL A 89 3.59 -9.93 13.92
C VAL A 89 4.94 -9.35 14.33
#